data_AF-A0A1Y1S763-F1
#
_entry.id   AF-A0A1Y1S763-F1
#
_cell.length_a   1.000
_cell.length_b   1.000
_cell.length_c   1.000
_cell.angle_alpha   90.00
_cell.angle_beta   90.00
_cell.angle_gamma   90.00
#
_symmetry.space_group_name_H-M   'P 1'
#
loop_
_entity.id
_entity.type
_entity.pdbx_description
1 polymer ?
#
loop_
_entity_poly.entity_id
_entity_poly.type
_entity_poly.pdbx_seq_one_letter_code
_entity_poly.pdbx_strand_id
1 'polypeptide(L)'
;MISFVRLNNKFHRPGDVVTGHIVVQTKEKFSIEALELCFERRTRLLIEGNSNTYHDVDHDAVVFSKRNMVLDSVEISAGEHQFPFKFLLGQNEVSSSTVRRYFGETRVDFINDYIIYTICNGVSGKVTHLNSYQESEPSLEKDVVLTQSNFLCTLKRNVVKLVVDKMGYLPGELVKPVLRISKNNIKSIHKVTFGVYECFIHRNHTIRSRKIAETNGYLVDHNEIAGCLRLPTSTGATCKDPLYDVQIVVEASVQLHKSTLKIKKNLNVKQVKTLLPEKEESFALQPVIHRDHVINYY
;
A
#
# COMPACT_ATOMS: atom_id res chain seq x y z
N MET A 1 11.93 31.09 3.76
CA MET A 1 12.56 29.95 3.08
C MET A 1 11.62 28.76 3.21
N ILE A 2 11.46 27.98 2.14
CA ILE A 2 10.72 26.71 2.15
C ILE A 2 11.69 25.62 1.74
N SER A 3 11.71 24.50 2.45
CA SER A 3 12.43 23.30 2.03
C SER A 3 11.48 22.11 1.92
N PHE A 4 11.65 21.27 0.91
CA PHE A 4 10.86 20.06 0.70
C PHE A 4 11.63 19.03 -0.11
N VAL A 5 11.13 17.79 -0.13
CA VAL A 5 11.78 16.67 -0.80
C VAL A 5 11.03 16.32 -2.09
N ARG A 6 11.76 16.16 -3.19
CA ARG A 6 11.24 15.66 -4.46
C ARG A 6 11.88 14.30 -4.75
N LEU A 7 11.09 13.23 -4.65
CA LEU A 7 11.52 11.87 -4.96
C LEU A 7 11.53 11.63 -6.47
N ASN A 8 12.51 10.88 -6.96
CA ASN A 8 12.60 10.51 -8.37
C ASN A 8 11.60 9.40 -8.74
N ASN A 9 11.36 8.47 -7.80
CA ASN A 9 10.46 7.33 -7.99
C ASN A 9 9.25 7.44 -7.05
N LYS A 10 8.10 6.93 -7.52
CA LYS A 10 6.85 6.94 -6.74
C LYS A 10 6.74 5.78 -5.75
N PHE A 11 7.40 4.66 -6.03
CA PHE A 11 7.32 3.42 -5.25
C PHE A 11 8.71 2.83 -5.04
N HIS A 12 8.91 2.23 -3.87
CA HIS A 12 10.15 1.56 -3.49
C HIS A 12 9.84 0.20 -2.87
N ARG A 13 10.66 -0.80 -3.19
CA ARG A 13 10.72 -2.09 -2.50
C ARG A 13 11.75 -2.03 -1.37
N PRO A 14 11.59 -2.83 -0.32
CA PRO A 14 12.66 -3.07 0.64
C PRO A 14 13.97 -3.46 -0.07
N GLY A 15 15.08 -2.82 0.30
CA GLY A 15 16.37 -2.97 -0.37
C GLY A 15 16.62 -2.03 -1.55
N ASP A 16 15.63 -1.27 -2.02
CA ASP A 16 15.83 -0.30 -3.10
C ASP A 16 16.69 0.90 -2.63
N VAL A 17 17.41 1.50 -3.58
CA VAL A 17 18.04 2.80 -3.39
C VAL A 17 17.02 3.90 -3.64
N VAL A 18 16.73 4.69 -2.61
CA VAL A 18 15.87 5.87 -2.69
C VAL A 18 16.73 7.05 -3.14
N THR A 19 16.29 7.75 -4.18
CA THR A 19 16.98 8.92 -4.74
C THR A 19 16.00 10.08 -4.96
N GLY A 20 16.51 11.29 -4.85
CA GLY A 20 15.73 12.50 -5.06
C GLY A 20 16.55 13.76 -4.85
N HIS A 21 15.84 14.88 -4.71
CA HIS A 21 16.42 16.19 -4.45
C HIS A 21 15.72 16.85 -3.27
N ILE A 22 16.48 17.53 -2.44
CA ILE A 22 15.98 18.52 -1.49
C ILE A 22 15.89 19.83 -2.25
N VAL A 23 14.70 20.42 -2.30
CA VAL A 23 14.43 21.69 -2.94
C VAL A 23 14.36 22.76 -1.87
N VAL A 24 15.24 23.77 -1.95
CA VAL A 24 15.23 24.95 -1.07
C VAL A 24 14.85 26.16 -1.89
N GLN A 25 13.78 26.85 -1.49
CA GLN A 25 13.29 28.07 -2.12
C GLN A 25 13.44 29.25 -1.17
N THR A 26 14.09 30.31 -1.65
CA THR A 26 14.30 31.55 -0.90
C THR A 26 14.07 32.78 -1.78
N LYS A 27 13.54 33.85 -1.17
CA LYS A 27 13.29 35.13 -1.85
C LYS A 27 14.54 36.02 -1.92
N GLU A 28 15.47 35.79 -1.02
CA GLU A 28 16.69 36.59 -0.85
C GLU A 28 17.88 35.64 -0.68
N LYS A 29 19.10 36.18 -0.71
CA LYS A 29 20.29 35.41 -0.37
C LYS A 29 20.12 34.79 1.02
N PHE A 30 20.52 33.53 1.17
CA PHE A 30 20.32 32.77 2.39
C PHE A 30 21.55 31.91 2.67
N SER A 31 22.07 31.99 3.89
CA SER A 31 23.14 31.11 4.36
C SER A 31 22.53 29.87 4.99
N ILE A 32 22.76 28.71 4.37
CA ILE A 32 22.44 27.41 4.92
C ILE A 32 23.65 27.00 5.76
N GLU A 33 23.54 26.96 7.08
CA GLU A 33 24.60 26.48 7.98
C GLU A 33 24.63 24.95 8.00
N ALA A 34 23.46 24.32 8.03
CA ALA A 34 23.29 22.87 8.01
C ALA A 34 22.02 22.50 7.24
N LEU A 35 22.16 21.55 6.30
CA LEU A 35 21.04 20.92 5.61
C LEU A 35 21.06 19.42 5.84
N GLU A 36 19.97 18.92 6.41
CA GLU A 36 19.85 17.52 6.77
C GLU A 36 18.61 16.90 6.18
N LEU A 37 18.70 15.61 5.87
CA LEU A 37 17.60 14.77 5.46
C LEU A 37 17.22 13.83 6.60
N CYS A 38 15.98 13.92 7.04
CA CYS A 38 15.39 13.04 8.03
C CYS A 38 14.48 12.03 7.34
N PHE A 39 14.64 10.75 7.70
CA PHE A 39 13.82 9.65 7.22
C PHE A 39 13.29 8.87 8.42
N GLU A 40 11.96 8.80 8.55
CA GLU A 40 11.27 8.17 9.66
C GLU A 40 10.28 7.11 9.18
N ARG A 41 10.16 6.03 9.95
CA ARG A 41 9.03 5.12 9.88
C ARG A 41 8.12 5.37 11.09
N ARG A 42 6.87 5.72 10.85
CA ARG A 42 5.85 5.91 11.89
C ARG A 42 4.78 4.84 11.77
N THR A 43 4.49 4.19 12.88
CA THR A 43 3.41 3.21 12.97
C THR A 43 2.43 3.65 14.04
N ARG A 44 1.16 3.78 13.64
CA ARG A 44 0.04 3.98 14.54
C ARG A 44 -0.88 2.77 14.43
N LEU A 45 -1.18 2.13 15.55
CA LEU A 45 -2.09 1.01 15.64
C LEU A 45 -3.03 1.22 16.81
N LEU A 46 -4.30 1.38 16.49
CA LEU A 46 -5.39 1.39 17.44
C LEU A 46 -6.32 0.21 17.15
N ILE A 47 -6.51 -0.67 18.13
CA ILE A 47 -7.46 -1.77 18.08
C ILE A 47 -8.43 -1.58 19.25
N GLU A 48 -9.71 -1.33 18.96
CA GLU A 48 -10.76 -1.18 19.97
C GLU A 48 -11.75 -2.34 19.83
N GLY A 49 -12.10 -3.03 20.91
CA GLY A 49 -13.00 -4.19 20.84
C GLY A 49 -13.79 -4.45 22.12
N ASN A 50 -15.03 -4.93 21.97
CA ASN A 50 -15.92 -5.25 23.10
C ASN A 50 -15.75 -6.70 23.62
N SER A 51 -14.87 -7.50 23.02
CA SER A 51 -14.70 -8.92 23.36
C SER A 51 -13.58 -9.13 24.37
N ASN A 52 -13.82 -9.93 25.42
CA ASN A 52 -12.83 -10.34 26.44
C ASN A 52 -11.51 -10.92 25.89
N THR A 53 -11.45 -11.25 24.60
CA THR A 53 -10.27 -11.79 23.89
C THR A 53 -9.27 -10.74 23.41
N TYR A 54 -9.66 -9.46 23.32
CA TYR A 54 -8.78 -8.39 22.85
C TYR A 54 -8.89 -7.19 23.78
N HIS A 55 -7.78 -6.84 24.42
CA HIS A 55 -7.65 -5.57 25.13
C HIS A 55 -7.43 -4.44 24.14
N ASP A 56 -7.91 -3.25 24.46
CA ASP A 56 -7.65 -2.05 23.67
C ASP A 56 -6.14 -1.85 23.55
N VAL A 57 -5.66 -1.75 22.30
CA VAL A 57 -4.25 -1.49 21.99
C VAL A 57 -4.20 -0.11 21.37
N ASP A 58 -3.45 0.80 21.97
CA ASP A 58 -3.05 2.07 21.36
C ASP A 58 -1.52 2.11 21.33
N HIS A 59 -0.97 2.17 20.12
CA HIS A 59 0.46 2.22 19.88
C HIS A 59 0.74 3.25 18.79
N ASP A 60 1.35 4.37 19.17
CA ASP A 60 1.92 5.34 18.24
C ASP A 60 3.42 5.41 18.49
N ALA A 61 4.21 5.05 17.49
CA ALA A 61 5.66 5.00 17.61
C ALA A 61 6.36 5.44 16.34
N VAL A 62 7.43 6.23 16.52
CA VAL A 62 8.50 6.34 15.54
C VAL A 62 9.34 5.08 15.67
N VAL A 63 9.12 4.13 14.77
CA VAL A 63 9.78 2.83 14.82
C VAL A 63 11.26 2.96 14.47
N PHE A 64 11.59 3.96 13.64
CA PHE A 64 12.96 4.21 13.22
C PHE A 64 13.11 5.65 12.69
N SER A 65 14.27 6.27 12.92
CA SER A 65 14.66 7.58 12.40
C SER A 65 16.13 7.59 11.98
N LYS A 66 16.43 8.06 10.75
CA LYS A 66 17.78 8.40 10.27
C LYS A 66 17.85 9.88 9.98
N ARG A 67 18.97 10.51 10.37
CA ARG A 67 19.31 11.89 10.04
C ARG A 67 20.65 11.88 9.32
N ASN A 68 20.66 12.36 8.08
CA ASN A 68 21.86 12.44 7.26
C ASN A 68 22.14 13.89 6.94
N MET A 69 23.37 14.33 7.21
CA MET A 69 23.86 15.62 6.76
C MET A 69 24.08 15.57 5.24
N VAL A 70 23.52 16.53 4.53
CA VAL A 70 23.56 16.60 3.06
C VAL A 70 24.56 17.64 2.61
N LEU A 71 24.69 18.72 3.37
CA LEU A 71 25.58 19.82 3.04
C LEU A 71 26.06 20.54 4.30
N ASP A 72 27.35 20.87 4.32
CA ASP A 72 27.98 21.75 5.29
C ASP A 72 28.09 23.16 4.70
N SER A 73 27.57 24.15 5.45
CA SER A 73 27.61 25.59 5.19
C SER A 73 27.70 26.06 3.72
N VAL A 74 26.59 26.55 3.15
CA VAL A 74 26.59 27.19 1.82
C VAL A 74 25.77 28.47 1.80
N GLU A 75 26.23 29.47 1.06
CA GLU A 75 25.41 30.63 0.73
C GLU A 75 24.71 30.38 -0.62
N ILE A 76 23.38 30.48 -0.63
CA ILE A 76 22.57 30.37 -1.84
C ILE A 76 21.97 31.72 -2.22
N SER A 77 21.83 31.96 -3.54
CA SER A 77 21.12 33.14 -4.06
C SER A 77 19.60 33.03 -3.85
N ALA A 78 18.88 34.12 -4.09
CA ALA A 78 17.44 34.04 -4.29
C ALA A 78 17.10 33.03 -5.40
N GLY A 79 16.00 32.28 -5.26
CA GLY A 79 15.52 31.30 -6.22
C GLY A 79 15.29 29.90 -5.65
N GLU A 80 15.22 28.92 -6.56
CA GLU A 80 15.08 27.50 -6.26
C GLU A 80 16.43 26.80 -6.43
N HIS A 81 16.85 26.07 -5.39
CA HIS A 81 18.09 25.31 -5.35
C HIS A 81 17.79 23.84 -5.06
N GLN A 82 18.52 22.93 -5.71
CA GLN A 82 18.29 21.49 -5.60
C GLN A 82 19.54 20.77 -5.12
N PHE A 83 19.42 20.01 -4.05
CA PHE A 83 20.51 19.22 -3.46
C PHE A 83 20.19 17.73 -3.58
N PRO A 84 20.94 16.95 -4.37
CA PRO A 84 20.64 15.54 -4.58
C PRO A 84 20.92 14.73 -3.31
N PHE A 85 20.13 13.68 -3.09
CA PHE A 85 20.38 12.69 -2.05
C PHE A 85 20.17 11.28 -2.55
N LYS A 86 20.79 10.32 -1.85
CA LYS A 86 20.55 8.89 -2.02
C LYS A 86 20.68 8.16 -0.68
N PHE A 87 19.82 7.18 -0.44
CA PHE A 87 19.97 6.27 0.71
C PHE A 87 19.39 4.89 0.38
N LEU A 88 19.83 3.87 1.11
CA LEU A 88 19.34 2.49 0.96
C LEU A 88 18.15 2.25 1.89
N LEU A 89 17.02 1.79 1.34
CA LEU A 89 15.88 1.32 2.13
C LEU A 89 16.22 -0.04 2.73
N GLY A 90 15.93 -0.24 4.02
CA GLY A 90 16.24 -1.51 4.69
C GLY A 90 15.55 -2.70 4.03
N GLN A 91 16.18 -3.86 4.03
CA GLN A 91 15.59 -5.09 3.45
C GLN A 91 14.38 -5.61 4.24
N ASN A 92 14.31 -5.28 5.53
CA ASN A 92 13.22 -5.70 6.42
C ASN A 92 12.13 -4.63 6.56
N GLU A 93 12.14 -3.62 5.69
CA GLU A 93 11.11 -2.60 5.71
C GLU A 93 9.75 -3.16 5.25
N VAL A 94 8.69 -2.61 5.80
CA VAL A 94 7.30 -3.02 5.59
C VAL A 94 6.61 -2.12 4.57
N SER A 95 5.48 -2.54 4.01
CA SER A 95 4.74 -1.68 3.08
C SER A 95 4.15 -0.47 3.80
N SER A 96 4.09 0.68 3.13
CA SER A 96 3.21 1.77 3.54
C SER A 96 1.77 1.27 3.45
N SER A 97 1.00 1.38 4.53
CA SER A 97 -0.36 0.84 4.58
C SER A 97 -1.26 1.67 5.49
N THR A 98 -2.56 1.66 5.20
CA THR A 98 -3.58 2.31 6.02
C THR A 98 -4.84 1.47 5.98
N VAL A 99 -5.30 1.05 7.17
CA VAL A 99 -6.53 0.29 7.37
C VAL A 99 -7.33 1.01 8.45
N ARG A 100 -8.48 1.58 8.10
CA ARG A 100 -9.39 2.25 9.03
C ARG A 100 -10.80 1.69 8.91
N ARG A 101 -11.05 0.58 9.59
CA ARG A 101 -12.22 -0.27 9.33
C ARG A 101 -12.63 -1.07 10.56
N TYR A 102 -13.89 -1.50 10.55
CA TYR A 102 -14.41 -2.50 11.49
C TYR A 102 -14.28 -3.92 10.91
N PHE A 103 -13.89 -4.85 11.78
CA PHE A 103 -13.73 -6.28 11.56
C PHE A 103 -14.73 -7.04 12.47
N GLY A 104 -16.01 -6.97 12.12
CA GLY A 104 -17.08 -7.35 13.05
C GLY A 104 -17.28 -6.24 14.08
N GLU A 105 -17.10 -6.55 15.36
CA GLU A 105 -17.24 -5.60 16.47
C GLU A 105 -15.92 -4.90 16.83
N THR A 106 -14.79 -5.38 16.29
CA THR A 106 -13.47 -4.79 16.55
C THR A 106 -13.17 -3.70 15.53
N ARG A 107 -12.84 -2.50 15.99
CA ARG A 107 -12.32 -1.42 15.16
C ARG A 107 -10.81 -1.52 15.07
N VAL A 108 -10.28 -1.38 13.86
CA VAL A 108 -8.84 -1.28 13.60
C VAL A 108 -8.57 0.03 12.87
N ASP A 109 -7.74 0.88 13.47
CA ASP A 109 -7.12 2.06 12.84
C ASP A 109 -5.61 1.85 12.84
N PHE A 110 -5.12 1.37 11.70
CA PHE A 110 -3.73 1.05 11.47
C PHE A 110 -3.17 1.94 10.38
N ILE A 111 -2.00 2.53 10.63
CA ILE A 111 -1.25 3.37 9.71
C ILE A 111 0.21 2.99 9.86
N ASN A 112 0.86 2.65 8.76
CA ASN A 112 2.30 2.52 8.69
C ASN A 112 2.83 3.39 7.55
N ASP A 113 3.63 4.38 7.90
CA ASP A 113 4.08 5.42 6.99
C ASP A 113 5.58 5.63 7.05
N TYR A 114 6.13 5.95 5.88
CA TYR A 114 7.48 6.42 5.72
C TYR A 114 7.47 7.90 5.38
N ILE A 115 8.12 8.69 6.21
CA ILE A 115 8.13 10.14 6.13
C ILE A 115 9.56 10.60 5.89
N ILE A 116 9.75 11.45 4.89
CA ILE A 116 10.99 12.14 4.62
C ILE A 116 10.75 13.63 4.78
N TYR A 117 11.60 14.31 5.53
CA TYR A 117 11.58 15.76 5.64
C TYR A 117 13.00 16.28 5.78
N THR A 118 13.15 17.59 5.66
CA THR A 118 14.44 18.27 5.73
C THR A 118 14.52 19.09 7.00
N ILE A 119 15.72 19.29 7.52
CA ILE A 119 16.00 20.29 8.55
C ILE A 119 17.03 21.23 7.96
N CYS A 120 16.70 22.51 7.83
CA CYS A 120 17.59 23.55 7.33
C CYS A 120 17.77 24.60 8.42
N ASN A 121 18.98 24.75 8.94
CA ASN A 121 19.30 25.63 10.07
C ASN A 121 18.35 25.45 11.28
N GLY A 122 18.02 24.19 11.60
CA GLY A 122 17.10 23.84 12.69
C GLY A 122 15.59 23.98 12.35
N VAL A 123 15.23 24.45 11.16
CA VAL A 123 13.82 24.58 10.74
C VAL A 123 13.41 23.37 9.88
N SER A 124 12.35 22.68 10.30
CA SER A 124 11.79 21.56 9.56
C SER A 124 11.08 22.01 8.28
N GLY A 125 11.39 21.35 7.17
CA GLY A 125 10.73 21.49 5.89
C GLY A 125 9.41 20.71 5.79
N LYS A 126 8.82 20.74 4.60
CA LYS A 126 7.58 19.99 4.31
C LYS A 126 7.84 18.48 4.37
N VAL A 127 6.86 17.78 4.93
CA VAL A 127 6.83 16.32 4.99
C VAL A 127 6.49 15.75 3.61
N THR A 128 7.27 14.77 3.18
CA THR A 128 7.06 14.00 1.96
C THR A 128 6.88 12.53 2.31
N HIS A 129 5.84 11.89 1.79
CA HIS A 129 5.59 10.47 2.02
C HIS A 129 6.32 9.59 1.01
N LEU A 130 6.99 8.54 1.50
CA LEU A 130 7.57 7.50 0.68
C LEU A 130 6.61 6.29 0.62
N ASN A 131 6.28 5.84 -0.58
CA ASN A 131 5.44 4.64 -0.76
C ASN A 131 6.34 3.40 -0.85
N SER A 132 6.45 2.68 0.26
CA SER A 132 7.07 1.36 0.31
C SER A 132 6.05 0.28 -0.02
N TYR A 133 6.44 -0.78 -0.72
CA TYR A 133 5.62 -1.96 -0.88
C TYR A 133 6.44 -3.25 -0.78
N GLN A 134 5.88 -4.23 -0.09
CA GLN A 134 6.37 -5.59 -0.04
C GLN A 134 5.70 -6.39 -1.15
N GLU A 135 6.50 -7.15 -1.89
CA GLU A 135 5.97 -8.25 -2.68
C GLU A 135 5.84 -9.44 -1.73
N SER A 136 4.62 -9.93 -1.51
CA SER A 136 4.52 -11.24 -0.88
C SER A 136 5.17 -12.24 -1.83
N GLU A 137 6.00 -13.13 -1.26
CA GLU A 137 6.54 -14.24 -2.03
C GLU A 137 5.39 -14.89 -2.79
N PRO A 138 5.56 -15.19 -4.10
CA PRO A 138 4.54 -15.92 -4.82
C PRO A 138 4.36 -17.23 -4.07
N SER A 139 3.29 -17.32 -3.28
CA SER A 139 2.97 -18.54 -2.56
C SER A 139 2.90 -19.60 -3.64
N LEU A 140 3.88 -20.53 -3.66
CA LEU A 140 3.95 -21.64 -4.61
C LEU A 140 2.52 -22.07 -4.87
N GLU A 141 2.05 -21.88 -6.11
CA GLU A 141 0.64 -22.09 -6.43
C GLU A 141 0.30 -23.54 -6.08
N LYS A 142 -0.32 -23.74 -4.91
CA LYS A 142 -0.58 -25.07 -4.41
C LYS A 142 -1.77 -25.61 -5.18
N ASP A 143 -1.50 -26.56 -6.05
CA ASP A 143 -2.52 -27.34 -6.72
C ASP A 143 -3.40 -28.03 -5.68
N VAL A 144 -4.70 -27.74 -5.71
CA VAL A 144 -5.67 -28.37 -4.82
C VAL A 144 -6.21 -29.60 -5.50
N VAL A 145 -5.93 -30.77 -4.95
CA VAL A 145 -6.44 -32.05 -5.48
C VAL A 145 -7.83 -32.31 -4.90
N LEU A 146 -8.85 -32.15 -5.74
CA LEU A 146 -10.20 -32.61 -5.48
C LEU A 146 -10.32 -34.11 -5.73
N THR A 147 -10.64 -34.86 -4.68
CA THR A 147 -10.96 -36.28 -4.80
C THR A 147 -12.46 -36.48 -4.67
N GLN A 148 -13.10 -37.01 -5.71
CA GLN A 148 -14.52 -37.36 -5.73
C GLN A 148 -14.65 -38.88 -5.73
N SER A 149 -15.36 -39.43 -4.75
CA SER A 149 -15.75 -40.84 -4.71
C SER A 149 -17.18 -40.98 -5.21
N ASN A 150 -17.39 -41.79 -6.24
CA ASN A 150 -18.74 -42.14 -6.69
C ASN A 150 -19.23 -43.40 -5.95
N PHE A 151 -20.53 -43.70 -6.05
CA PHE A 151 -21.18 -44.87 -5.44
C PHE A 151 -20.49 -46.21 -5.78
N LEU A 152 -19.82 -46.28 -6.93
CA LEU A 152 -19.03 -47.43 -7.38
C LEU A 152 -17.58 -47.44 -6.83
N CYS A 153 -17.26 -46.69 -5.77
CA CYS A 153 -15.93 -46.54 -5.18
C CYS A 153 -14.81 -46.03 -6.12
N THR A 154 -15.12 -45.67 -7.37
CA THR A 154 -14.18 -44.97 -8.27
C THR A 154 -13.76 -43.62 -7.69
N LEU A 155 -12.45 -43.45 -7.48
CA LEU A 155 -11.85 -42.18 -7.06
C LEU A 155 -11.44 -41.36 -8.29
N LYS A 156 -12.17 -40.30 -8.58
CA LYS A 156 -11.76 -39.30 -9.57
C LYS A 156 -10.97 -38.20 -8.87
N ARG A 157 -9.73 -37.98 -9.32
CA ARG A 157 -8.88 -36.87 -8.87
C ARG A 157 -8.89 -35.76 -9.93
N ASN A 158 -9.31 -34.57 -9.54
CA ASN A 158 -9.24 -33.36 -10.34
C ASN A 158 -8.30 -32.38 -9.65
N VAL A 159 -7.36 -31.81 -10.38
CA VAL A 159 -6.57 -30.67 -9.89
C VAL A 159 -7.33 -29.39 -10.18
N VAL A 160 -7.49 -28.56 -9.15
CA VAL A 160 -8.11 -27.23 -9.24
C VAL A 160 -7.10 -26.18 -8.81
N LYS A 161 -7.03 -25.12 -9.62
CA LYS A 161 -6.06 -24.05 -9.44
C LYS A 161 -6.74 -22.68 -9.53
N LEU A 162 -6.46 -21.82 -8.56
CA LEU A 162 -6.90 -20.43 -8.55
C LEU A 162 -5.76 -19.53 -9.07
N VAL A 163 -5.99 -18.90 -10.22
CA VAL A 163 -5.05 -17.99 -10.89
C VAL A 163 -5.63 -16.58 -10.86
N VAL A 164 -4.76 -15.58 -10.87
CA VAL A 164 -5.12 -14.16 -10.95
C VAL A 164 -4.33 -13.51 -12.09
N ASP A 165 -4.82 -12.41 -12.63
CA ASP A 165 -4.31 -11.79 -13.85
C ASP A 165 -3.03 -10.98 -13.68
N LYS A 166 -2.71 -10.53 -12.46
CA LYS A 166 -1.53 -9.70 -12.17
C LYS A 166 -0.80 -10.16 -10.92
N MET A 167 0.48 -9.81 -10.87
CA MET A 167 1.33 -10.04 -9.69
C MET A 167 1.12 -9.01 -8.57
N GLY A 168 0.50 -7.87 -8.88
CA GLY A 168 0.17 -6.83 -7.91
C GLY A 168 -0.92 -5.89 -8.39
N TYR A 169 -1.62 -5.28 -7.45
CA TYR A 169 -2.81 -4.47 -7.67
C TYR A 169 -2.74 -3.13 -6.92
N LEU A 170 -3.41 -2.12 -7.45
CA LEU A 170 -3.73 -0.88 -6.76
C LEU A 170 -5.21 -0.88 -6.31
N PRO A 171 -5.55 -0.19 -5.21
CA PRO A 171 -6.94 0.06 -4.84
C PRO A 171 -7.72 0.66 -6.01
N GLY A 172 -8.95 0.18 -6.24
CA GLY A 172 -9.77 0.59 -7.37
C GLY A 172 -9.55 -0.22 -8.66
N GLU A 173 -8.51 -1.04 -8.76
CA GLU A 173 -8.30 -1.92 -9.91
C GLU A 173 -9.24 -3.14 -9.93
N LEU A 174 -9.38 -3.73 -11.11
CA LEU A 174 -10.08 -5.01 -11.30
C LEU A 174 -9.13 -6.18 -11.05
N VAL A 175 -9.61 -7.16 -10.31
CA VAL A 175 -9.01 -8.47 -10.13
C VAL A 175 -9.81 -9.46 -10.95
N LYS A 176 -9.13 -10.25 -11.79
CA LYS A 176 -9.77 -11.26 -12.63
C LYS A 176 -9.32 -12.65 -12.20
N PRO A 177 -9.94 -13.22 -11.15
CA PRO A 177 -9.64 -14.58 -10.75
C PRO A 177 -10.15 -15.58 -11.77
N VAL A 178 -9.37 -16.63 -12.03
CA VAL A 178 -9.74 -17.75 -12.89
C VAL A 178 -9.53 -19.05 -12.11
N LEU A 179 -10.58 -19.85 -12.03
CA LEU A 179 -10.54 -21.20 -11.50
C LEU A 179 -10.35 -22.18 -12.66
N ARG A 180 -9.17 -22.80 -12.74
CA ARG A 180 -8.81 -23.80 -13.74
C ARG A 180 -9.00 -25.21 -13.19
N ILE A 181 -9.60 -26.09 -13.98
CA ILE A 181 -9.90 -27.47 -13.61
C ILE A 181 -9.29 -28.41 -14.66
N SER A 182 -8.34 -29.25 -14.23
CA SER A 182 -7.54 -30.10 -15.15
C SER A 182 -8.30 -31.14 -15.99
N LYS A 183 -9.55 -31.47 -15.67
CA LYS A 183 -10.37 -32.47 -16.39
C LYS A 183 -11.82 -32.00 -16.52
N ASN A 184 -12.50 -32.36 -17.62
CA ASN A 184 -13.89 -32.05 -18.00
C ASN A 184 -14.96 -32.55 -16.98
N ASN A 185 -14.93 -32.07 -15.74
CA ASN A 185 -15.84 -32.45 -14.65
C ASN A 185 -16.59 -31.25 -14.05
N ILE A 186 -16.69 -30.13 -14.78
CA ILE A 186 -17.50 -28.97 -14.37
C ILE A 186 -18.96 -29.36 -14.09
N LYS A 187 -19.47 -30.45 -14.69
CA LYS A 187 -20.84 -30.94 -14.47
C LYS A 187 -21.21 -31.21 -13.00
N SER A 188 -20.22 -31.40 -12.12
CA SER A 188 -20.45 -31.60 -10.66
C SER A 188 -20.48 -30.30 -9.85
N ILE A 189 -20.13 -29.18 -10.47
CA ILE A 189 -20.07 -27.83 -9.87
C ILE A 189 -21.40 -27.14 -10.13
N HIS A 190 -22.12 -26.81 -9.07
CA HIS A 190 -23.38 -26.07 -9.17
C HIS A 190 -23.16 -24.57 -9.28
N LYS A 191 -22.21 -24.05 -8.49
CA LYS A 191 -21.96 -22.62 -8.40
C LYS A 191 -20.51 -22.37 -8.00
N VAL A 192 -19.92 -21.33 -8.58
CA VAL A 192 -18.66 -20.77 -8.08
C VAL A 192 -18.91 -19.31 -7.72
N THR A 193 -18.45 -18.90 -6.55
CA THR A 193 -18.38 -17.49 -6.18
C THR A 193 -16.94 -17.12 -5.88
N PHE A 194 -16.55 -15.93 -6.32
CA PHE A 194 -15.26 -15.34 -5.99
C PHE A 194 -15.49 -14.21 -5.00
N GLY A 195 -14.80 -14.26 -3.86
CA GLY A 195 -14.81 -13.20 -2.85
C GLY A 195 -13.41 -12.67 -2.62
N VAL A 196 -13.28 -11.39 -2.32
CA VAL A 196 -12.05 -10.83 -1.76
C VAL A 196 -12.27 -10.47 -0.31
N TYR A 197 -11.31 -10.85 0.52
CA TYR A 197 -11.30 -10.63 1.94
C TYR A 197 -10.09 -9.80 2.34
N GLU A 198 -10.32 -8.83 3.22
CA GLU A 198 -9.27 -8.13 3.96
C GLU A 198 -9.16 -8.79 5.33
N CYS A 199 -7.95 -9.20 5.70
CA CYS A 199 -7.64 -9.87 6.95
C CYS A 199 -6.61 -9.04 7.70
N PHE A 200 -6.88 -8.76 8.97
CA PHE A 200 -5.92 -8.13 9.86
C PHE A 200 -5.50 -9.13 10.94
N ILE A 201 -4.20 -9.33 11.06
CA ILE A 201 -3.57 -10.24 12.00
C ILE A 201 -2.71 -9.39 12.93
N HIS A 202 -2.83 -9.58 14.24
CA HIS A 202 -2.02 -8.91 15.26
C HIS A 202 -1.35 -9.96 16.15
N ARG A 203 -0.03 -9.94 16.26
CA ARG A 203 0.78 -10.91 17.03
C ARG A 203 0.40 -12.37 16.74
N ASN A 204 0.27 -12.72 15.46
CA ASN A 204 -0.16 -14.03 14.96
C ASN A 204 -1.62 -14.43 15.28
N HIS A 205 -2.40 -13.56 15.91
CA HIS A 205 -3.83 -13.76 16.11
C HIS A 205 -4.61 -13.03 15.01
N THR A 206 -5.39 -13.79 14.23
CA THR A 206 -6.31 -13.18 13.27
C THR A 206 -7.46 -12.53 14.04
N ILE A 207 -7.62 -11.21 13.92
CA ILE A 207 -8.72 -10.50 14.58
C ILE A 207 -10.04 -10.98 13.96
N ARG A 208 -10.20 -10.75 12.66
CA ARG A 208 -11.26 -11.29 11.82
C ARG A 208 -10.95 -11.02 10.34
N SER A 209 -11.56 -11.78 9.45
CA SER A 209 -11.60 -11.47 8.01
C SER A 209 -12.86 -10.70 7.66
N ARG A 210 -12.75 -9.69 6.80
CA ARG A 210 -13.86 -8.93 6.23
C ARG A 210 -13.98 -9.19 4.74
N LYS A 211 -15.16 -9.58 4.25
CA LYS A 211 -15.42 -9.62 2.81
C LYS A 211 -15.56 -8.20 2.28
N ILE A 212 -14.78 -7.85 1.26
CA ILE A 212 -14.74 -6.49 0.66
C ILE A 212 -15.25 -6.45 -0.78
N ALA A 213 -15.30 -7.59 -1.48
CA ALA A 213 -15.91 -7.72 -2.79
C ALA A 213 -16.39 -9.15 -3.03
N GLU A 214 -17.40 -9.33 -3.88
CA GLU A 214 -17.93 -10.64 -4.29
C GLU A 214 -18.46 -10.58 -5.72
N THR A 215 -18.33 -11.69 -6.45
CA THR A 215 -18.93 -11.88 -7.76
C THR A 215 -19.25 -13.35 -8.01
N ASN A 216 -20.25 -13.62 -8.84
CA ASN A 216 -20.52 -14.98 -9.31
C ASN A 216 -19.52 -15.32 -10.43
N GLY A 217 -19.04 -16.56 -10.43
CA GLY A 217 -18.23 -17.06 -11.53
C GLY A 217 -19.07 -17.31 -12.78
N TYR A 218 -18.48 -17.07 -13.95
CA TYR A 218 -19.04 -17.41 -15.24
C TYR A 218 -18.10 -18.35 -16.00
N LEU A 219 -18.68 -19.26 -16.78
CA LEU A 219 -17.93 -20.22 -17.57
C LEU A 219 -17.24 -19.50 -18.73
N VAL A 220 -15.93 -19.67 -18.87
CA VAL A 220 -15.14 -19.14 -20.00
C VAL A 220 -14.90 -20.24 -21.03
N ASP A 221 -14.53 -21.42 -20.55
CA ASP A 221 -14.28 -22.61 -21.35
C ASP A 221 -14.72 -23.86 -20.55
N HIS A 222 -14.73 -25.04 -21.18
CA HIS A 222 -15.11 -26.33 -20.59
C HIS A 222 -14.37 -26.70 -19.29
N ASN A 223 -13.27 -26.02 -18.98
CA ASN A 223 -12.42 -26.24 -17.82
C ASN A 223 -12.08 -24.97 -17.03
N GLU A 224 -12.64 -23.82 -17.40
CA GLU A 224 -12.30 -22.54 -16.78
C GLU A 224 -13.53 -21.74 -16.37
N ILE A 225 -13.55 -21.30 -15.11
CA ILE A 225 -14.58 -20.40 -14.56
C ILE A 225 -13.88 -19.14 -14.11
N ALA A 226 -14.30 -17.98 -14.63
CA ALA A 226 -13.70 -16.69 -14.30
C ALA A 226 -14.63 -15.82 -13.47
N GLY A 227 -14.04 -14.88 -12.75
CA GLY A 227 -14.72 -13.78 -12.09
C GLY A 227 -14.11 -12.45 -12.49
N CYS A 228 -14.85 -11.37 -12.23
CA CYS A 228 -14.32 -10.01 -12.32
C CYS A 228 -14.86 -9.22 -11.13
N LEU A 229 -13.95 -8.68 -10.32
CA LEU A 229 -14.28 -7.97 -9.10
C LEU A 229 -13.37 -6.75 -8.94
N ARG A 230 -13.90 -5.65 -8.43
CA ARG A 230 -13.16 -4.40 -8.23
C ARG A 230 -12.70 -4.30 -6.78
N LEU A 231 -11.42 -4.03 -6.55
CA LEU A 231 -10.93 -3.68 -5.22
C LEU A 231 -11.49 -2.32 -4.82
N PRO A 232 -12.08 -2.17 -3.63
CA PRO A 232 -12.41 -0.85 -3.10
C PRO A 232 -11.20 0.09 -3.12
N THR A 233 -11.43 1.38 -3.36
CA THR A 233 -10.36 2.40 -3.29
C THR A 233 -9.75 2.55 -1.89
N SER A 234 -10.44 2.01 -0.88
CA SER A 234 -10.02 2.03 0.52
C SER A 234 -9.33 0.76 0.99
N THR A 235 -9.00 -0.18 0.10
CA THR A 235 -8.31 -1.42 0.48
C THR A 235 -6.91 -1.09 1.00
N GLY A 236 -6.53 -1.68 2.13
CA GLY A 236 -5.18 -1.53 2.69
C GLY A 236 -4.11 -2.15 1.80
N ALA A 237 -2.85 -1.71 1.96
CA ALA A 237 -1.74 -2.40 1.32
C ALA A 237 -1.47 -3.72 2.03
N THR A 238 -1.09 -4.74 1.27
CA THR A 238 -0.59 -6.00 1.83
C THR A 238 0.75 -5.76 2.50
N CYS A 239 0.90 -6.15 3.76
CA CYS A 239 2.15 -6.02 4.49
C CYS A 239 2.28 -7.08 5.58
N LYS A 240 3.52 -7.47 5.87
CA LYS A 240 3.86 -8.43 6.91
C LYS A 240 4.95 -7.86 7.81
N ASP A 241 4.60 -7.62 9.06
CA ASP A 241 5.46 -7.21 10.17
C ASP A 241 5.37 -8.26 11.29
N PRO A 242 6.40 -8.43 12.15
CA PRO A 242 6.29 -9.32 13.31
C PRO A 242 5.11 -9.01 14.25
N LEU A 243 4.68 -7.74 14.32
CA LEU A 243 3.57 -7.33 15.19
C LEU A 243 2.21 -7.39 14.50
N TYR A 244 2.16 -7.17 13.19
CA TYR A 244 0.90 -7.12 12.44
C TYR A 244 1.07 -7.60 10.99
N ASP A 245 -0.01 -8.13 10.42
CA ASP A 245 -0.05 -8.55 9.02
C ASP A 245 -1.40 -8.18 8.42
N VAL A 246 -1.36 -7.47 7.29
CA VAL A 246 -2.51 -7.11 6.49
C VAL A 246 -2.50 -7.97 5.24
N GLN A 247 -3.45 -8.91 5.15
CA GLN A 247 -3.57 -9.82 4.02
C GLN A 247 -4.82 -9.51 3.22
N ILE A 248 -4.67 -9.38 1.90
CA ILE A 248 -5.79 -9.33 0.97
C ILE A 248 -5.86 -10.68 0.28
N VAL A 249 -6.98 -11.39 0.42
CA VAL A 249 -7.13 -12.77 -0.02
C VAL A 249 -8.27 -12.89 -1.00
N VAL A 250 -8.00 -13.43 -2.19
CA VAL A 250 -9.06 -13.90 -3.08
C VAL A 250 -9.42 -15.34 -2.74
N GLU A 251 -10.70 -15.61 -2.56
CA GLU A 251 -11.26 -16.93 -2.25
C GLU A 251 -12.23 -17.34 -3.36
N ALA A 252 -12.01 -18.50 -3.96
CA ALA A 252 -13.00 -19.18 -4.79
C ALA A 252 -13.77 -20.18 -3.91
N SER A 253 -15.07 -19.95 -3.74
CA SER A 253 -16.00 -20.88 -3.10
C SER A 253 -16.71 -21.69 -4.18
N VAL A 254 -16.39 -22.98 -4.27
CA VAL A 254 -16.92 -23.93 -5.25
C VAL A 254 -17.97 -24.80 -4.57
N GLN A 255 -19.23 -24.61 -4.94
CA GLN A 255 -20.35 -25.37 -4.42
C GLN A 255 -20.56 -26.64 -5.25
N LEU A 256 -20.36 -27.79 -4.62
CA LEU A 256 -20.65 -29.12 -5.14
C LEU A 256 -21.98 -29.61 -4.54
N HIS A 257 -22.50 -30.73 -5.04
CA HIS A 257 -23.83 -31.23 -4.64
C HIS A 257 -24.00 -31.47 -3.12
N LYS A 258 -22.93 -31.79 -2.39
CA LYS A 258 -22.96 -32.08 -0.93
C LYS A 258 -21.83 -31.40 -0.14
N SER A 259 -21.06 -30.51 -0.76
CA SER A 259 -19.91 -29.89 -0.10
C SER A 259 -19.53 -28.57 -0.74
N THR A 260 -18.81 -27.73 0.01
CA THR A 260 -18.24 -26.48 -0.49
C THR A 260 -16.73 -26.54 -0.33
N LEU A 261 -16.02 -26.38 -1.45
CA LEU A 261 -14.57 -26.24 -1.44
C LEU A 261 -14.23 -24.75 -1.43
N LYS A 262 -13.26 -24.35 -0.59
CA LYS A 262 -12.71 -22.99 -0.58
C LYS A 262 -11.25 -23.04 -0.97
N ILE A 263 -10.88 -22.30 -2.01
CA ILE A 263 -9.51 -22.15 -2.48
C ILE A 263 -9.11 -20.69 -2.30
N LYS A 264 -7.99 -20.44 -1.64
CA LYS A 264 -7.54 -19.08 -1.30
C LYS A 264 -6.21 -18.77 -1.97
N LYS A 265 -6.02 -17.52 -2.38
CA LYS A 265 -4.75 -16.97 -2.85
C LYS A 265 -4.58 -15.55 -2.33
N ASN A 266 -3.38 -15.22 -1.86
CA ASN A 266 -3.05 -13.87 -1.42
C ASN A 266 -2.83 -12.96 -2.63
N LEU A 267 -3.34 -11.73 -2.55
CA LEU A 267 -3.12 -10.66 -3.51
C LEU A 267 -2.05 -9.71 -2.94
N ASN A 268 -1.17 -9.23 -3.81
CA ASN A 268 -0.25 -8.13 -3.49
C ASN A 268 -0.95 -6.80 -3.79
N VAL A 269 -1.47 -6.11 -2.78
CA VAL A 269 -2.05 -4.78 -2.96
C VAL A 269 -1.04 -3.73 -2.51
N LYS A 270 -0.73 -2.77 -3.38
CA LYS A 270 0.15 -1.63 -3.07
C LYS A 270 -0.71 -0.41 -2.75
N GLN A 271 -0.33 0.38 -1.77
CA GLN A 271 -0.99 1.66 -1.52
C GLN A 271 -0.21 2.81 -2.13
N VAL A 272 -0.95 3.75 -2.72
CA VAL A 272 -0.41 5.04 -3.16
C VAL A 272 -0.93 6.08 -2.19
N LYS A 273 -0.07 6.60 -1.33
CA LYS A 273 -0.32 7.91 -0.71
C LYS A 273 0.11 8.98 -1.70
N THR A 274 -0.56 9.04 -2.85
CA THR A 274 -0.68 10.31 -3.54
C THR A 274 -1.65 11.10 -2.68
N LEU A 275 -1.06 11.89 -1.78
CA LEU A 275 -1.64 13.15 -1.35
C LEU A 275 -2.45 13.69 -2.52
N LEU A 276 -3.74 13.98 -2.30
CA LEU A 276 -4.43 14.98 -3.11
C LEU A 276 -3.41 16.07 -3.39
N PRO A 277 -3.26 16.54 -4.65
CA PRO A 277 -2.28 17.57 -4.95
C PRO A 277 -2.45 18.67 -3.91
N GLU A 278 -1.47 18.79 -3.00
CA GLU A 278 -1.43 19.94 -2.12
C GLU A 278 -1.45 21.11 -3.09
N LYS A 279 -2.43 22.01 -2.94
CA LYS A 279 -2.43 23.26 -3.68
C LYS A 279 -1.00 23.76 -3.62
N GLU A 280 -0.35 23.85 -4.77
CA GLU A 280 0.94 24.53 -4.84
C GLU A 280 0.64 25.91 -4.28
N GLU A 281 1.04 26.15 -3.03
CA GLU A 281 1.35 27.49 -2.57
C GLU A 281 2.61 27.91 -3.33
N SER A 282 2.47 28.03 -4.66
CA SER A 282 3.28 28.95 -5.43
C SER A 282 3.11 30.26 -4.69
N PHE A 283 4.21 30.83 -4.19
CA PHE A 283 4.21 32.21 -3.75
C PHE A 283 3.44 33.00 -4.79
N ALA A 284 2.27 33.53 -4.41
CA ALA A 284 1.54 34.42 -5.28
C ALA A 284 2.55 35.51 -5.67
N LEU A 285 2.92 35.54 -6.95
CA LEU A 285 3.68 36.62 -7.53
C LEU A 285 2.82 37.86 -7.28
N GLN A 286 3.13 38.60 -6.22
CA GLN A 286 2.52 39.91 -6.05
C GLN A 286 2.99 40.75 -7.23
N PRO A 287 2.08 41.44 -7.93
CA PRO A 287 2.47 42.30 -9.04
C PRO A 287 3.44 43.34 -8.49
N VAL A 288 4.61 43.43 -9.14
CA VAL A 288 5.53 44.55 -8.93
C VAL A 288 4.80 45.79 -9.42
N ILE A 289 4.33 46.61 -8.49
CA ILE A 289 3.85 47.96 -8.82
C ILE A 289 5.09 48.75 -9.19
N HIS A 290 5.32 48.94 -10.49
CA HIS A 290 6.22 49.99 -10.94
C HIS A 290 5.60 51.32 -10.52
N ARG A 291 6.26 52.02 -9.59
CA ARG A 291 6.01 53.45 -9.39
C ARG A 291 6.53 54.13 -10.64
N ASP A 292 5.63 54.37 -11.59
CA ASP A 292 5.97 55.23 -12.71
C ASP A 292 6.35 56.61 -12.15
N HIS A 293 7.54 57.02 -12.55
CA HIS A 293 8.01 58.38 -12.37
C HIS A 293 6.96 59.32 -12.96
N VAL A 294 6.39 60.18 -12.11
CA VAL A 294 5.72 61.40 -12.56
C VAL A 294 6.82 62.23 -13.22
N ILE A 295 6.93 62.12 -14.54
CA ILE A 295 7.65 63.10 -15.34
C ILE A 295 6.69 64.27 -15.49
N ASN A 296 6.95 65.32 -14.72
CA ASN A 296 6.37 66.62 -14.97
C ASN A 296 6.81 67.08 -16.37
N TYR A 297 5.84 67.29 -17.25
CA TYR A 297 6.02 68.14 -18.41
C TYR A 297 5.21 69.41 -18.20
N TYR A 298 5.97 70.50 -17.97
CA TYR A 298 5.65 71.93 -18.05
C TYR A 298 4.30 72.42 -17.52
#